data_AF-A0A2T9Z7Y9-F1
#
_entry.id   AF-A0A2T9Z7Y9-F1
#
_cell.length_a   1.000
_cell.length_b   1.000
_cell.length_c   1.000
_cell.angle_alpha   90.00
_cell.angle_beta   90.00
_cell.angle_gamma   90.00
#
_symmetry.space_group_name_H-M   'P 1'
#
loop_
_entity.id
_entity.type
_entity.pdbx_description
1 polymer ?
#
loop_
_entity_poly.entity_id
_entity_poly.type
_entity_poly.pdbx_seq_one_letter_code
_entity_poly.pdbx_strand_id
1 'polypeptide(L)'
;MKPGTESDLESVKQSIVKKIRANLSTRHVPAKILPVKKIPYTTNGKKIEIAVKNLITDCYNLGEQYRAEHKGADIEQVFEYVKKNIMIDKSKVVAVADFDSIADFAKIKDILF
;
A
#
# COMPACT_ATOMS: atom_id res chain seq x y z
N MET A 1 21.63 -11.88 -11.90
CA MET A 1 20.75 -12.18 -10.74
C MET A 1 19.63 -13.08 -11.24
N LYS A 2 19.36 -14.23 -10.61
CA LYS A 2 18.19 -15.05 -10.98
C LYS A 2 16.92 -14.25 -10.63
N PRO A 3 15.88 -14.24 -11.48
CA PRO A 3 14.62 -13.60 -11.12
C PRO A 3 14.07 -14.30 -9.87
N GLY A 4 13.67 -13.52 -8.88
CA GLY A 4 13.08 -14.04 -7.65
C GLY A 4 11.78 -14.76 -7.97
N THR A 5 11.65 -15.98 -7.48
CA THR A 5 10.45 -16.80 -7.60
C THR A 5 9.44 -16.46 -6.50
N GLU A 6 8.18 -16.87 -6.66
CA GLU A 6 7.13 -16.66 -5.65
C GLU A 6 7.49 -17.29 -4.29
N SER A 7 8.20 -18.43 -4.31
CA SER A 7 8.73 -19.07 -3.10
C SER A 7 9.77 -18.23 -2.36
N ASP A 8 10.54 -17.40 -3.08
CA ASP A 8 11.55 -16.54 -2.45
C ASP A 8 10.87 -15.43 -1.62
N LEU A 9 9.77 -14.86 -2.13
CA LEU A 9 8.97 -13.85 -1.42
C LEU A 9 8.39 -14.40 -0.11
N GLU A 10 7.83 -15.60 -0.13
CA GLU A 10 7.29 -16.24 1.08
C GLU A 10 8.38 -16.53 2.11
N SER A 11 9.56 -16.98 1.66
CA SER A 11 10.71 -17.18 2.55
C SER A 11 11.13 -15.88 3.26
N VAL A 12 11.12 -14.75 2.52
CA VAL A 12 11.46 -13.43 3.05
C VAL A 12 10.40 -12.97 4.05
N LYS A 13 9.10 -13.11 3.74
CA LYS A 13 8.02 -12.77 4.68
C LYS A 13 8.15 -13.53 5.99
N GLN A 14 8.40 -14.84 5.93
CA GLN A 14 8.61 -15.67 7.12
C GLN A 14 9.84 -15.23 7.92
N SER A 15 10.94 -14.89 7.25
CA SER A 15 12.16 -14.38 7.89
C SER A 15 11.90 -13.07 8.64
N ILE A 16 11.16 -12.13 8.03
CA ILE A 16 10.75 -10.87 8.64
C ILE A 16 9.92 -11.14 9.91
N VAL A 17 8.88 -11.97 9.82
CA VAL A 17 8.02 -12.31 10.96
C VAL A 17 8.82 -12.93 12.10
N LYS A 18 9.69 -13.91 11.80
CA LYS A 18 10.55 -14.56 12.80
C LYS A 18 11.46 -13.55 13.50
N LYS A 19 12.13 -12.67 12.75
CA LYS A 19 13.02 -11.64 13.31
C LYS A 19 12.28 -10.65 14.19
N ILE A 20 11.11 -10.16 13.78
CA ILE A 20 10.31 -9.23 14.57
C ILE A 20 9.86 -9.88 15.89
N ARG A 21 9.36 -11.13 15.83
CA ARG A 21 8.94 -11.85 17.03
C ARG A 21 10.09 -12.09 18.02
N ALA A 22 11.26 -12.44 17.51
CA ALA A 22 12.42 -12.77 18.34
C ALA A 22 13.06 -11.54 18.99
N ASN A 23 13.14 -10.41 18.28
CA ASN A 23 13.82 -9.20 18.77
C ASN A 23 12.89 -8.19 19.46
N LEU A 24 11.58 -8.24 19.19
CA LEU A 24 10.59 -7.33 19.76
C LEU A 24 9.52 -8.13 20.51
N SER A 25 8.32 -8.23 19.95
CA SER A 25 7.23 -9.07 20.49
C SER A 25 6.21 -9.38 19.40
N THR A 26 5.31 -10.32 19.68
CA THR A 26 4.21 -10.69 18.79
C THR A 26 3.31 -9.51 18.41
N ARG A 27 3.18 -8.50 19.28
CA ARG A 27 2.38 -7.27 19.01
C ARG A 27 2.95 -6.40 17.89
N HIS A 28 4.24 -6.53 17.58
CA HIS A 28 4.91 -5.76 16.53
C HIS A 28 4.84 -6.44 15.16
N VAL A 29 4.31 -7.66 15.08
CA VAL A 29 4.21 -8.39 13.82
C VAL A 29 3.10 -7.75 12.97
N PRO A 30 3.40 -7.30 11.74
CA PRO A 30 2.39 -6.72 10.86
C PRO A 30 1.31 -7.72 10.47
N ALA A 31 0.08 -7.24 10.29
CA ALA A 31 -1.02 -8.07 9.81
C ALA A 31 -0.87 -8.46 8.33
N LYS A 32 -0.28 -7.58 7.51
CA LYS A 32 -0.03 -7.78 6.07
C LYS A 32 1.41 -7.38 5.74
N ILE A 33 2.09 -8.15 4.88
CA ILE A 33 3.41 -7.83 4.33
C ILE A 33 3.30 -7.92 2.81
N LEU A 34 3.36 -6.78 2.14
CA LEU A 34 3.05 -6.65 0.73
C LEU A 34 4.27 -6.15 -0.04
N PRO A 35 4.64 -6.79 -1.17
CA PRO A 35 5.74 -6.33 -1.99
C PRO A 35 5.35 -5.06 -2.74
N VAL A 36 6.25 -4.08 -2.73
CA VAL A 36 6.12 -2.84 -3.50
C VAL A 36 7.39 -2.64 -4.32
N LYS A 37 7.27 -1.97 -5.47
CA LYS A 37 8.43 -1.73 -6.35
C LYS A 37 9.46 -0.80 -5.71
N LYS A 38 8.97 0.22 -5.00
CA LYS A 38 9.81 1.26 -4.40
C LYS A 38 9.12 1.88 -3.20
N ILE A 39 9.91 2.36 -2.24
CA ILE A 39 9.42 3.14 -1.09
C ILE A 39 9.50 4.63 -1.45
N PRO A 40 8.44 5.43 -1.20
CA PRO A 40 8.45 6.86 -1.47
C PRO A 40 9.29 7.63 -0.45
N TYR A 41 10.14 8.52 -0.95
CA TYR A 41 11.00 9.39 -0.17
C TYR A 41 10.85 10.84 -0.61
N THR A 42 11.20 11.75 0.29
CA THR A 42 11.35 13.15 -0.08
C THR A 42 12.60 13.36 -0.93
N THR A 43 12.71 14.52 -1.58
CA THR A 43 13.95 14.98 -2.23
C THR A 43 15.16 14.95 -1.28
N ASN A 44 14.92 15.14 0.02
CA ASN A 44 15.94 15.06 1.08
C ASN A 44 16.11 13.65 1.67
N GLY A 45 15.50 12.61 1.08
CA GLY A 45 15.65 11.22 1.51
C GLY A 45 14.84 10.80 2.75
N LYS A 46 13.88 11.61 3.21
CA LYS A 46 13.00 11.24 4.34
C LYS A 46 11.86 10.36 3.85
N LYS A 47 11.48 9.33 4.62
CA LYS A 47 10.28 8.52 4.31
C LYS A 47 9.01 9.36 4.45
N ILE A 48 8.01 9.09 3.62
CA ILE A 48 6.77 9.87 3.58
C ILE A 48 5.58 9.01 4.01
N GLU A 49 5.63 8.53 5.24
CA GLU A 49 4.63 7.61 5.82
C GLU A 49 3.23 8.26 5.91
N ILE A 50 3.15 9.55 6.24
CA ILE A 50 1.88 10.28 6.38
C ILE A 50 1.16 10.40 5.04
N ALA A 51 1.86 10.69 3.94
CA ALA A 51 1.22 10.79 2.63
C ALA A 51 0.70 9.43 2.15
N VAL A 52 1.47 8.35 2.39
CA VAL A 52 1.02 6.99 2.09
C VAL A 52 -0.21 6.62 2.92
N LYS A 53 -0.23 6.95 4.21
CA LYS A 53 -1.40 6.72 5.07
C LYS A 53 -2.64 7.44 4.57
N ASN A 54 -2.52 8.72 4.24
CA ASN A 54 -3.64 9.53 3.76
C ASN A 54 -4.17 8.97 2.43
N LEU A 55 -3.28 8.63 1.49
CA LEU A 55 -3.65 8.01 0.22
C LEU A 55 -4.48 6.73 0.43
N ILE A 56 -3.99 5.81 1.26
CA ILE A 56 -4.69 4.55 1.55
C ILE A 56 -6.07 4.82 2.18
N THR A 57 -6.13 5.79 3.10
CA THR A 57 -7.38 6.19 3.78
C THR A 57 -8.39 6.75 2.77
N ASP A 58 -7.95 7.61 1.86
CA ASP A 58 -8.80 8.20 0.82
C ASP A 58 -9.33 7.11 -0.13
N CYS A 59 -8.48 6.16 -0.54
CA CYS A 59 -8.90 5.03 -1.37
C CYS A 59 -9.95 4.16 -0.67
N TYR A 60 -9.75 3.86 0.61
CA TYR A 60 -10.70 3.08 1.41
C TYR A 60 -12.06 3.79 1.48
N ASN A 61 -12.07 5.09 1.77
CA ASN A 61 -13.30 5.88 1.86
C ASN A 61 -14.07 5.89 0.53
N LEU A 62 -13.37 6.05 -0.60
CA LEU A 62 -13.99 5.97 -1.94
C LEU A 62 -14.58 4.58 -2.21
N GLY A 63 -13.87 3.53 -1.78
CA GLY A 63 -14.34 2.15 -1.92
C GLY A 63 -15.61 1.87 -1.10
N GLU A 64 -15.64 2.35 0.14
CA GLU A 64 -16.82 2.21 1.02
C GLU A 64 -18.01 3.03 0.51
N GLN A 65 -17.78 4.21 -0.06
CA GLN A 65 -18.84 4.98 -0.74
C GLN A 65 -19.46 4.18 -1.88
N TYR A 66 -18.63 3.58 -2.74
CA TYR A 66 -19.12 2.77 -3.85
C TYR A 66 -19.90 1.53 -3.38
N ARG A 67 -19.42 0.85 -2.33
CA ARG A 67 -20.11 -0.31 -1.72
C ARG A 67 -21.44 0.06 -1.07
N ALA A 68 -21.54 1.25 -0.48
CA ALA A 68 -22.78 1.75 0.11
C ALA A 68 -23.86 1.99 -0.97
N GLU A 69 -23.47 2.52 -2.12
CA GLU A 69 -24.36 2.75 -3.27
C GLU A 69 -24.69 1.45 -4.00
N HIS A 70 -23.74 0.54 -4.14
CA HIS A 70 -23.85 -0.72 -4.89
C HIS A 70 -23.71 -1.93 -3.95
N LYS A 71 -24.82 -2.34 -3.34
CA LYS A 71 -24.87 -3.52 -2.47
C LYS A 71 -24.50 -4.78 -3.27
N GLY A 72 -23.47 -5.50 -2.81
CA GLY A 72 -22.99 -6.73 -3.45
C GLY A 72 -22.05 -6.52 -4.63
N ALA A 73 -21.48 -5.31 -4.77
CA ALA A 73 -20.44 -5.05 -5.77
C ALA A 73 -19.23 -5.97 -5.58
N ASP A 74 -18.67 -6.43 -6.70
CA ASP A 74 -17.45 -7.23 -6.71
C ASP A 74 -16.21 -6.37 -6.37
N ILE A 75 -15.17 -7.00 -5.82
CA ILE A 75 -13.93 -6.33 -5.43
C ILE A 75 -13.29 -5.63 -6.63
N GLU A 76 -13.37 -6.22 -7.82
CA GLU A 76 -12.80 -5.64 -9.03
C GLU A 76 -13.51 -4.36 -9.45
N GLN A 77 -14.84 -4.32 -9.31
CA GLN A 77 -15.65 -3.14 -9.64
C GLN A 77 -15.32 -1.98 -8.70
N VAL A 78 -15.21 -2.28 -7.41
CA VAL A 78 -14.86 -1.28 -6.40
C VAL A 78 -13.43 -0.77 -6.66
N PHE A 79 -12.50 -1.65 -7.00
CA PHE A 79 -11.12 -1.28 -7.31
C PHE A 79 -11.04 -0.35 -8.54
N GLU A 80 -11.72 -0.67 -9.63
CA GLU A 80 -11.75 0.18 -10.82
C GLU A 80 -12.42 1.54 -10.55
N TYR A 81 -13.46 1.57 -9.71
CA TYR A 81 -14.05 2.84 -9.27
C TYR A 81 -13.03 3.69 -8.49
N VAL A 82 -12.34 3.13 -7.50
CA VAL A 82 -11.34 3.85 -6.71
C VAL A 82 -10.23 4.39 -7.61
N LYS A 83 -9.71 3.55 -8.52
CA LYS A 83 -8.64 3.95 -9.45
C LYS A 83 -9.05 5.09 -10.38
N LYS A 84 -10.32 5.16 -10.79
CA LYS A 84 -10.85 6.23 -11.64
C LYS A 84 -11.06 7.55 -10.89
N ASN A 85 -11.43 7.48 -9.61
CA ASN A 85 -11.83 8.65 -8.82
C ASN A 85 -10.75 9.14 -7.85
N ILE A 86 -9.62 8.45 -7.74
CA ILE A 86 -8.54 8.87 -6.86
C ILE A 86 -7.93 10.19 -7.34
N MET A 87 -8.09 11.23 -6.52
CA MET A 87 -7.46 12.53 -6.74
C MET A 87 -6.28 12.67 -5.80
N ILE A 88 -5.07 12.54 -6.32
CA ILE A 88 -3.85 12.75 -5.53
C ILE A 88 -3.50 14.24 -5.58
N ASP A 89 -3.72 14.93 -4.45
CA ASP A 89 -3.35 16.33 -4.30
C ASP A 89 -1.83 16.49 -4.34
N LYS A 90 -1.31 16.97 -5.48
CA LYS A 90 0.11 17.22 -5.70
C LYS A 90 0.70 18.17 -4.64
N SER A 91 -0.11 19.03 -4.03
CA SER A 91 0.30 20.00 -3.00
C SER A 91 0.70 19.32 -1.68
N LYS A 92 0.08 18.18 -1.36
CA LYS A 92 0.43 17.37 -0.17
C LYS A 92 1.66 16.46 -0.42
N VAL A 93 2.07 16.37 -1.68
CA VAL A 93 3.07 15.42 -2.19
C VAL A 93 4.29 16.17 -2.78
N VAL A 94 4.37 17.50 -2.63
CA VAL A 94 5.39 18.40 -3.22
C VAL A 94 6.82 17.96 -2.95
N ALA A 95 7.06 17.30 -1.82
CA ALA A 95 8.39 16.86 -1.45
C ALA A 95 8.79 15.48 -2.01
N VAL A 96 7.88 14.70 -2.62
CA VAL A 96 8.18 13.35 -3.12
C VAL A 96 9.16 13.43 -4.29
N ALA A 97 10.26 12.68 -4.18
CA ALA A 97 11.27 12.61 -5.23
C ALA A 97 10.77 11.90 -6.51
N ASP A 98 9.83 10.96 -6.37
CA ASP A 98 9.31 10.14 -7.45
C ASP A 98 7.83 9.81 -7.22
N PHE A 99 6.93 10.39 -8.03
CA PHE A 99 5.49 10.23 -7.86
C PHE A 99 5.00 8.78 -8.12
N ASP A 100 5.68 8.02 -8.97
CA ASP A 100 5.27 6.64 -9.26
C ASP A 100 5.41 5.76 -8.02
N SER A 101 6.39 6.06 -7.16
CA SER A 101 6.60 5.34 -5.91
C SER A 101 5.47 5.49 -4.90
N ILE A 102 4.67 6.56 -4.97
CA ILE A 102 3.48 6.73 -4.12
C ILE A 102 2.22 6.21 -4.82
N ALA A 103 2.08 6.42 -6.13
CA ALA A 103 0.94 5.96 -6.91
C ALA A 103 0.80 4.43 -6.93
N ASP A 104 1.91 3.69 -6.82
CA ASP A 104 1.88 2.23 -6.76
C ASP A 104 1.11 1.68 -5.55
N PHE A 105 1.02 2.43 -4.44
CA PHE A 105 0.24 2.00 -3.27
C PHE A 105 -1.27 1.97 -3.53
N ALA A 106 -1.77 2.85 -4.40
CA ALA A 106 -3.17 2.87 -4.79
C ALA A 106 -3.57 1.65 -5.66
N LYS A 107 -2.59 0.90 -6.19
CA LYS A 107 -2.83 -0.28 -7.03
C LYS A 107 -2.94 -1.58 -6.22
N ILE A 108 -2.72 -1.52 -4.91
CA ILE A 108 -2.65 -2.71 -4.06
C ILE A 108 -4.05 -3.10 -3.60
N LYS A 109 -4.67 -4.04 -4.32
CA LYS A 109 -6.03 -4.56 -4.03
C LYS A 109 -6.17 -5.01 -2.57
N ASP A 110 -5.18 -5.72 -2.05
CA ASP A 110 -5.17 -6.27 -0.69
C ASP A 110 -5.19 -5.21 0.42
N ILE A 111 -4.86 -3.95 0.14
CA ILE A 111 -4.88 -2.88 1.14
C ILE A 111 -6.25 -2.19 1.18
N LEU A 112 -6.94 -2.14 0.05
CA LEU A 112 -8.12 -1.30 -0.12
C LEU A 112 -9.40 -1.94 0.41
N PHE A 113 -9.40 -3.27 0.61
CA PHE A 113 -10.60 -4.07 0.89
C PHE A 113 -10.34 -5.21 1.89
#